data_AF-A0A9P6H009-F1
#
_entry.id   AF-A0A9P6H009-F1
#
_cell.length_a   1.000
_cell.length_b   1.000
_cell.length_c   1.000
_cell.angle_alpha   90.00
_cell.angle_beta   90.00
_cell.angle_gamma   90.00
#
_symmetry.space_group_name_H-M   'P 1'
#
loop_
_entity.id
_entity.type
_entity.pdbx_description
1 polymer ?
#
loop_
_entity_poly.entity_id
_entity_poly.type
_entity_poly.pdbx_seq_one_letter_code
_entity_poly.pdbx_strand_id
1 'polypeptide(L)'
;MILEISLAIFLCLYFIYRFLIKKRTKQVRFVGCRSTGKTTLINFLANRKYKTVPTLEKYSTKIKDSIIEDIPECDGDLLSKYSIDDPNYQYFFFVKDFEDYENFKQAFSSLKTPSAYDLKFVITEGEICKKQDDLICLNGDYKAFEKML
;
A
#
# COMPACT_ATOMS: atom_id res chain seq x y z
N MET A 1 -22.64 27.65 36.14
CA MET A 1 -22.39 28.68 35.10
C MET A 1 -20.96 28.68 34.54
N ILE A 2 -19.93 29.16 35.24
CA ILE A 2 -18.56 29.27 34.64
C ILE A 2 -18.03 27.92 34.15
N LEU A 3 -18.28 26.86 34.91
CA LEU A 3 -17.83 25.50 34.60
C LEU A 3 -18.60 24.85 33.43
N GLU A 4 -19.86 25.24 33.22
CA GLU A 4 -20.68 24.77 32.09
C GLU A 4 -20.27 25.49 30.80
N ILE A 5 -19.97 26.78 30.89
CA ILE A 5 -19.49 27.60 29.78
C ILE A 5 -18.12 27.10 29.30
N SER A 6 -17.20 26.80 30.23
CA SER A 6 -15.89 26.24 29.85
C SER A 6 -16.02 24.88 29.17
N LEU A 7 -16.88 23.99 29.68
CA LEU A 7 -17.13 22.68 29.07
C LEU A 7 -17.69 22.83 27.65
N ALA A 8 -18.65 23.73 27.44
CA ALA A 8 -19.23 23.99 26.13
C ALA A 8 -18.19 24.50 25.12
N ILE A 9 -17.27 25.38 25.55
CA ILE A 9 -16.17 25.87 24.72
C ILE A 9 -15.23 24.73 24.34
N PHE A 10 -14.84 23.87 25.28
CA PHE A 10 -13.97 22.73 25.01
C PHE A 10 -14.59 21.74 24.02
N LEU A 11 -15.87 21.43 24.17
CA LEU A 11 -16.59 20.57 23.22
C LEU A 11 -16.64 21.21 21.83
N CYS A 12 -16.94 22.49 21.74
CA CYS A 12 -17.00 23.21 20.46
C CYS A 12 -15.64 23.20 19.75
N LEU A 13 -14.55 23.48 20.48
CA LEU A 13 -13.18 23.40 19.95
C LEU A 13 -12.80 21.97 19.53
N TYR A 14 -13.20 20.94 20.28
CA TYR A 14 -12.98 19.55 19.92
C TYR A 14 -13.66 19.18 18.60
N PHE A 15 -14.92 19.56 18.42
CA PHE A 15 -15.67 19.32 17.19
C PHE A 15 -15.06 20.08 16.01
N ILE A 16 -14.69 21.35 16.19
CA ILE A 16 -14.01 22.16 15.17
C ILE A 16 -12.69 21.50 14.78
N TYR A 17 -11.87 21.10 15.76
CA TYR A 17 -10.60 20.41 15.50
C TYR A 17 -10.78 19.10 14.73
N ARG A 18 -11.76 18.27 15.11
CA ARG A 18 -12.12 17.04 14.38
C ARG A 18 -12.56 17.30 12.95
N PHE A 19 -13.28 18.40 12.70
CA PHE A 19 -13.75 18.78 11.36
C PHE A 19 -12.63 19.38 10.50
N LEU A 20 -11.69 20.09 11.13
CA LEU A 20 -10.55 20.73 10.45
C LEU A 20 -9.40 19.77 10.15
N ILE A 21 -9.23 18.69 10.93
CA ILE A 21 -8.37 17.58 10.53
C ILE A 21 -9.03 16.88 9.35
N LYS A 22 -8.77 17.41 8.15
CA LYS A 22 -8.89 16.62 6.94
C LYS A 22 -7.96 15.43 7.10
N LYS A 23 -8.53 14.23 7.15
CA LYS A 23 -7.74 13.00 6.97
C LYS A 23 -6.96 13.18 5.67
N ARG A 24 -5.64 13.18 5.77
CA ARG A 24 -4.78 13.19 4.57
C ARG A 24 -5.05 11.90 3.82
N THR A 25 -5.42 12.02 2.56
CA THR A 25 -5.56 10.88 1.67
C THR A 25 -4.19 10.20 1.56
N LYS A 26 -4.09 8.93 1.94
CA LYS A 26 -2.84 8.18 1.79
C LYS A 26 -2.62 7.87 0.32
N GLN A 27 -1.41 8.12 -0.18
CA GLN A 27 -1.03 7.74 -1.55
C GLN A 27 -0.26 6.43 -1.48
N VAL A 28 -0.76 5.42 -2.19
CA VAL A 28 -0.27 4.05 -2.13
C VAL A 28 -0.01 3.57 -3.56
N ARG A 29 1.13 2.92 -3.77
CA ARG A 29 1.48 2.29 -5.05
C ARG A 29 1.59 0.79 -4.89
N PHE A 30 0.88 0.06 -5.75
CA PHE A 30 1.02 -1.38 -5.89
C PHE A 30 1.97 -1.64 -7.06
N VAL A 31 3.11 -2.25 -6.76
CA VAL A 31 4.20 -2.50 -7.70
C VAL A 31 4.67 -3.95 -7.56
N GLY A 32 5.54 -4.43 -8.46
CA GLY A 32 6.11 -5.78 -8.42
C GLY A 32 5.74 -6.64 -9.61
N CYS A 33 6.15 -7.91 -9.59
CA CYS A 33 6.10 -8.83 -10.73
C CYS A 33 4.68 -9.01 -11.30
N ARG A 34 4.59 -9.36 -12.59
CA ARG A 34 3.31 -9.78 -13.19
C ARG A 34 2.75 -11.02 -12.49
N SER A 35 1.42 -11.14 -12.50
CA SER A 35 0.70 -12.31 -11.98
C SER A 35 0.86 -12.60 -10.48
N THR A 36 1.25 -11.62 -9.66
CA THR A 36 1.36 -11.74 -8.19
C THR A 36 0.07 -11.39 -7.44
N GLY A 37 -1.05 -11.17 -8.14
CA GLY A 37 -2.36 -10.91 -7.54
C GLY A 37 -2.68 -9.45 -7.21
N LYS A 38 -1.87 -8.47 -7.66
CA LYS A 38 -2.11 -7.02 -7.48
C LYS A 38 -3.54 -6.60 -7.85
N THR A 39 -3.94 -6.87 -9.09
CA THR A 39 -5.25 -6.51 -9.63
C THR A 39 -6.38 -7.26 -8.91
N THR A 40 -6.15 -8.51 -8.51
CA THR A 40 -7.10 -9.31 -7.74
C THR A 40 -7.37 -8.68 -6.38
N LEU A 41 -6.32 -8.24 -5.68
CA LEU A 41 -6.44 -7.54 -4.40
C LEU A 41 -7.14 -6.18 -4.56
N ILE A 42 -6.81 -5.39 -5.59
CA ILE A 42 -7.49 -4.12 -5.87
C ILE A 42 -8.99 -4.35 -6.11
N ASN A 43 -9.35 -5.36 -6.90
CA ASN A 43 -10.74 -5.72 -7.15
C ASN A 43 -11.47 -6.14 -5.87
N PHE A 44 -10.82 -6.96 -5.03
CA PHE A 44 -11.35 -7.34 -3.72
C PHE A 44 -11.63 -6.10 -2.85
N LEU A 45 -10.64 -5.23 -2.71
CA LEU A 45 -10.72 -4.01 -1.91
C LEU A 45 -11.77 -3.01 -2.43
N ALA A 46 -11.95 -2.96 -3.75
CA ALA A 46 -12.97 -2.14 -4.41
C ALA A 46 -14.36 -2.78 -4.41
N ASN A 47 -14.52 -3.97 -3.81
CA ASN A 47 -15.74 -4.78 -3.83
C ASN A 47 -16.27 -5.05 -5.25
N ARG A 48 -15.35 -5.36 -6.18
CA ARG A 48 -15.62 -5.65 -7.60
C ARG A 48 -15.30 -7.10 -7.91
N LYS A 49 -16.19 -7.77 -8.65
CA LYS A 49 -16.01 -9.17 -9.11
C LYS A 49 -15.73 -9.23 -10.61
N TYR A 50 -14.63 -8.64 -11.05
CA TYR A 50 -14.22 -8.67 -12.45
C TYR A 50 -13.17 -9.74 -12.69
N LYS A 51 -13.24 -10.39 -13.87
CA LYS A 51 -12.14 -11.24 -14.36
C LYS A 51 -10.95 -10.34 -14.67
N THR A 52 -9.78 -10.64 -14.10
CA THR A 52 -8.58 -9.83 -14.26
C THR A 52 -7.87 -10.14 -15.57
N VAL A 53 -7.37 -9.10 -16.23
CA VAL A 53 -6.43 -9.17 -17.36
C VAL A 53 -5.13 -8.46 -16.95
N PRO A 54 -4.00 -8.72 -17.63
CA PRO A 54 -2.75 -8.00 -17.37
C PRO A 54 -2.94 -6.49 -17.48
N THR A 55 -2.43 -5.73 -16.51
CA THR A 55 -2.46 -4.27 -16.51
C THR A 55 -1.58 -3.73 -17.64
N LEU A 56 -2.19 -3.02 -18.60
CA LEU A 56 -1.51 -2.43 -19.76
C LEU A 56 -1.07 -0.98 -19.52
N GLU A 57 -1.81 -0.25 -18.69
CA GLU A 57 -1.59 1.17 -18.41
C GLU A 57 -1.70 1.44 -16.91
N LYS A 58 -1.02 2.50 -16.45
CA LYS A 58 -1.16 2.99 -15.08
C LYS A 58 -2.61 3.40 -14.84
N TYR A 59 -3.23 2.88 -13.78
CA TYR A 59 -4.54 3.36 -13.35
C TYR A 59 -4.55 3.59 -11.84
N SER A 60 -5.38 4.54 -11.41
CA SER A 60 -5.58 4.86 -10.00
C SER A 60 -7.01 4.56 -9.59
N THR A 61 -7.16 3.98 -8.40
CA THR A 61 -8.45 3.70 -7.79
C THR A 61 -8.47 4.25 -6.38
N LYS A 62 -9.53 5.00 -6.05
CA LYS A 62 -9.75 5.45 -4.68
C LYS A 62 -10.42 4.32 -3.87
N ILE A 63 -9.75 3.89 -2.81
CA ILE A 63 -10.25 2.88 -1.87
C ILE A 63 -10.18 3.47 -0.45
N LYS A 64 -11.33 3.62 0.21
CA LYS A 64 -11.44 4.30 1.52
C LYS A 64 -10.80 5.70 1.48
N ASP A 65 -9.87 5.95 2.40
CA ASP A 65 -9.10 7.20 2.53
C ASP A 65 -7.77 7.14 1.75
N SER A 66 -7.61 6.17 0.83
CA SER A 66 -6.36 5.92 0.09
C SER A 66 -6.57 5.99 -1.43
N ILE A 67 -5.57 6.47 -2.15
CA ILE A 67 -5.47 6.37 -3.61
C ILE A 67 -4.44 5.28 -3.90
N ILE A 68 -4.89 4.21 -4.55
CA ILE A 68 -4.03 3.10 -4.97
C ILE A 68 -3.73 3.26 -6.45
N GLU A 69 -2.45 3.34 -6.79
CA GLU A 69 -1.97 3.30 -8.18
C GLU A 69 -1.42 1.90 -8.48
N ASP A 70 -1.96 1.24 -9.51
CA ASP A 70 -1.39 0.00 -10.07
C ASP A 70 -0.52 0.39 -11.26
N ILE A 71 0.75 0.00 -11.21
CA ILE A 71 1.74 0.40 -12.20
C ILE A 71 2.19 -0.83 -13.00
N PRO A 72 2.15 -0.78 -14.34
CA PRO A 72 2.70 -1.85 -15.15
C PRO A 72 4.22 -1.92 -15.04
N GLU A 73 4.76 -3.13 -15.22
CA GLU A 73 6.20 -3.34 -15.27
C GLU A 73 6.77 -2.75 -16.56
N CYS A 74 7.76 -1.85 -16.42
CA CYS A 74 8.48 -1.20 -17.52
C CYS A 74 9.90 -1.76 -17.65
N ASP A 75 10.55 -1.53 -18.79
CA ASP A 75 11.97 -1.84 -18.95
C ASP A 75 12.84 -0.82 -18.20
N GLY A 76 13.94 -1.28 -17.59
CA GLY A 76 14.90 -0.42 -16.90
C GLY A 76 15.49 -1.03 -15.61
N ASP A 77 16.20 -0.20 -14.86
CA ASP A 77 16.73 -0.54 -13.53
C ASP A 77 15.60 -0.76 -12.52
N LEU A 78 15.89 -1.45 -11.40
CA LEU A 78 14.88 -1.87 -10.41
C LEU A 78 13.87 -0.76 -10.02
N LEU A 79 14.35 0.45 -9.73
CA LEU A 79 13.49 1.57 -9.32
C LEU A 79 12.64 2.10 -10.48
N SER A 80 13.21 2.26 -11.66
CA SER A 80 12.47 2.77 -12.83
C SER A 80 11.50 1.73 -13.37
N LYS A 81 11.92 0.45 -13.43
CA LYS A 81 11.12 -0.71 -13.80
C LYS A 81 9.80 -0.80 -13.04
N TYR A 82 9.82 -0.47 -11.76
CA TYR A 82 8.65 -0.50 -10.88
C TYR A 82 8.12 0.89 -10.51
N SER A 83 8.62 1.96 -11.14
CA SER A 83 8.24 3.36 -10.88
C SER A 83 8.25 3.73 -9.38
N ILE A 84 9.34 3.39 -8.71
CA ILE A 84 9.64 3.78 -7.32
C ILE A 84 10.48 5.05 -7.37
N ASP A 85 9.81 6.20 -7.41
CA ASP A 85 10.42 7.51 -7.71
C ASP A 85 10.02 8.64 -6.74
N ASP A 86 8.93 8.49 -5.99
CA ASP A 86 8.41 9.51 -5.08
C ASP A 86 8.35 9.00 -3.63
N PRO A 87 9.10 9.60 -2.68
CA PRO A 87 9.12 9.19 -1.27
C PRO A 87 7.83 9.51 -0.50
N ASN A 88 6.89 10.26 -1.07
CA ASN A 88 5.59 10.54 -0.43
C ASN A 88 4.60 9.37 -0.56
N TYR A 89 4.91 8.38 -1.40
CA TYR A 89 4.10 7.19 -1.55
C TYR A 89 4.53 6.09 -0.58
N GLN A 90 3.55 5.35 -0.09
CA GLN A 90 3.79 4.04 0.48
C GLN A 90 3.73 3.00 -0.64
N TYR A 91 4.78 2.19 -0.78
CA TYR A 91 4.92 1.17 -1.80
C TYR A 91 4.63 -0.21 -1.22
N PHE A 92 3.70 -0.93 -1.84
CA PHE A 92 3.51 -2.36 -1.61
C PHE A 92 4.05 -3.12 -2.82
N PHE A 93 5.15 -3.81 -2.63
CA PHE A 93 5.87 -4.57 -3.63
C PHE A 93 5.46 -6.04 -3.59
N PHE A 94 4.71 -6.46 -4.60
CA PHE A 94 4.16 -7.80 -4.70
C PHE A 94 5.17 -8.75 -5.34
N VAL A 95 5.54 -9.77 -4.57
CA VAL A 95 6.42 -10.87 -4.99
C VAL A 95 5.63 -12.17 -5.08
N LYS A 96 6.15 -13.12 -5.87
CA LYS A 96 5.46 -14.39 -6.11
C LYS A 96 5.60 -15.33 -4.91
N ASP A 97 6.80 -15.43 -4.37
CA ASP A 97 7.15 -16.36 -3.30
C ASP A 97 8.27 -15.80 -2.41
N PHE A 98 8.69 -16.59 -1.43
CA PHE A 98 9.72 -16.19 -0.47
C PHE A 98 11.11 -16.06 -1.10
N GLU A 99 11.41 -16.85 -2.15
CA GLU A 99 12.69 -16.78 -2.85
C GLU A 99 12.80 -15.45 -3.62
N ASP A 100 11.75 -15.07 -4.35
CA ASP A 100 11.64 -13.76 -4.98
C ASP A 100 11.81 -12.63 -3.94
N TYR A 101 11.16 -12.75 -2.78
CA TYR A 101 11.29 -11.77 -1.71
C TYR A 101 12.75 -11.58 -1.26
N GLU A 102 13.50 -12.65 -0.99
CA GLU A 102 14.90 -12.55 -0.56
C GLU A 102 15.77 -11.91 -1.66
N ASN A 103 15.56 -12.32 -2.92
CA ASN A 103 16.28 -11.76 -4.07
C ASN A 103 16.02 -10.26 -4.22
N PHE A 104 14.76 -9.83 -4.16
CA PHE A 104 14.41 -8.42 -4.25
C PHE A 104 14.88 -7.64 -3.03
N LYS A 105 14.76 -8.20 -1.82
CA LYS A 105 15.23 -7.55 -0.60
C LYS A 105 16.74 -7.28 -0.64
N GLN A 106 17.52 -8.25 -1.12
CA GLN A 106 18.96 -8.06 -1.33
C GLN A 106 19.23 -6.99 -2.39
N ALA A 107 18.51 -7.02 -3.52
CA ALA A 107 18.65 -6.02 -4.57
C ALA A 107 18.34 -4.59 -4.07
N PHE A 108 17.23 -4.40 -3.36
CA PHE A 108 16.85 -3.12 -2.76
C PHE A 108 17.87 -2.67 -1.70
N SER A 109 18.35 -3.58 -0.85
CA SER A 109 19.35 -3.27 0.19
C SER A 109 20.71 -2.85 -0.40
N SER A 110 21.02 -3.31 -1.62
CA SER A 110 22.26 -2.97 -2.32
C SER A 110 22.23 -1.60 -2.99
N LEU A 111 21.04 -1.02 -3.18
CA LEU A 111 20.89 0.36 -3.64
C LEU A 111 21.41 1.30 -2.55
N LYS A 112 21.97 2.45 -2.94
CA LYS A 112 22.40 3.48 -1.97
C LYS A 112 21.23 4.30 -1.40
N THR A 113 20.05 4.16 -1.98
CA THR A 113 18.83 4.94 -1.70
C THR A 113 17.67 4.24 -0.93
N PRO A 114 17.76 2.99 -0.42
CA PRO A 114 16.59 2.25 0.05
C PRO A 114 15.91 2.84 1.28
N SER A 115 16.63 3.65 2.07
CA SER A 115 16.06 4.31 3.25
C SER A 115 15.12 5.48 2.93
N ALA A 116 15.02 5.91 1.67
CA ALA A 116 14.18 7.05 1.28
C ALA A 116 12.71 6.67 1.01
N TYR A 117 12.41 5.39 0.77
CA TYR A 117 11.07 4.94 0.35
C TYR A 117 10.42 4.04 1.41
N ASP A 118 9.15 4.30 1.74
CA ASP A 118 8.33 3.39 2.57
C ASP A 118 7.89 2.18 1.74
N LEU A 119 8.75 1.16 1.67
CA LEU A 119 8.55 -0.06 0.90
C LEU A 119 8.20 -1.24 1.81
N LYS A 120 7.10 -1.94 1.49
CA LYS A 120 6.69 -3.20 2.12
C LYS A 120 6.53 -4.28 1.07
N PHE A 121 6.98 -5.48 1.36
CA PHE A 121 6.80 -6.64 0.50
C PHE A 121 5.47 -7.33 0.77
N VAL A 122 4.83 -7.85 -0.27
CA VAL A 122 3.53 -8.54 -0.16
C VAL A 122 3.57 -9.86 -0.93
N ILE A 123 3.19 -10.95 -0.26
CA ILE A 123 2.92 -12.25 -0.88
C ILE A 123 1.43 -12.54 -0.73
N THR A 124 0.73 -12.73 -1.85
CA THR A 124 -0.71 -12.98 -1.86
C THR A 124 -1.05 -14.43 -1.55
N GLU A 125 -0.26 -15.37 -2.09
CA GLU A 125 -0.44 -16.82 -1.98
C GLU A 125 0.92 -17.48 -1.72
N GLY A 126 1.03 -18.34 -0.69
CA GLY A 126 2.27 -19.05 -0.39
C GLY A 126 2.35 -19.58 1.04
N GLU A 127 3.25 -20.55 1.27
CA GLU A 127 3.57 -21.02 2.62
C GLU A 127 4.55 -20.06 3.30
N ILE A 128 4.23 -19.65 4.53
CA ILE A 128 5.08 -18.74 5.31
C ILE A 128 6.18 -19.57 5.97
N CYS A 129 7.41 -19.43 5.51
CA CYS A 129 8.55 -20.06 6.17
C CYS A 129 9.03 -19.27 7.40
N LYS A 130 8.94 -17.91 7.39
CA LYS A 130 9.42 -17.04 8.49
C LYS A 130 8.66 -15.70 8.55
N LYS A 131 8.45 -15.16 9.76
CA LYS A 131 7.97 -13.78 9.96
C LYS A 131 9.12 -12.79 9.73
N GLN A 132 8.86 -11.75 8.94
CA GLN A 132 9.75 -10.62 8.68
C GLN A 132 8.94 -9.33 8.84
N ASP A 133 9.53 -8.27 9.38
CA ASP A 133 8.80 -7.04 9.73
C ASP A 133 8.31 -6.25 8.51
N ASP A 134 9.02 -6.38 7.38
CA ASP A 134 8.75 -5.72 6.10
C ASP A 134 7.98 -6.60 5.12
N LEU A 135 7.60 -7.83 5.49
CA LEU A 135 6.88 -8.78 4.65
C LEU A 135 5.44 -9.02 5.15
N ILE A 136 4.48 -8.77 4.27
CA ILE A 136 3.06 -9.02 4.49
C ILE A 136 2.63 -10.26 3.72
N CYS A 137 2.26 -11.31 4.43
CA CYS A 137 1.70 -12.52 3.83
C CYS A 137 0.18 -12.52 4.00
N LEU A 138 -0.56 -12.58 2.88
CA LEU A 138 -2.02 -12.59 2.90
C LEU A 138 -2.60 -13.99 2.95
N ASN A 139 -1.91 -15.00 2.40
CA ASN A 139 -2.39 -16.39 2.31
C ASN A 139 -3.85 -16.48 1.82
N GLY A 140 -4.22 -15.64 0.84
CA GLY A 140 -5.59 -15.51 0.34
C GLY A 140 -6.58 -14.73 1.22
N ASP A 141 -6.23 -14.35 2.45
CA ASP A 141 -7.05 -13.47 3.30
C ASP A 141 -6.76 -11.98 3.04
N TYR A 142 -7.41 -11.46 2.00
CA TYR A 142 -7.30 -10.06 1.62
C TYR A 142 -7.93 -9.08 2.64
N LYS A 143 -8.73 -9.56 3.61
CA LYS A 143 -9.29 -8.70 4.66
C LYS A 143 -8.22 -8.18 5.61
N ALA A 144 -7.11 -8.90 5.76
CA ALA A 144 -5.98 -8.42 6.56
C ALA A 144 -5.42 -7.10 5.99
N PHE A 145 -5.43 -6.96 4.66
CA PHE A 145 -4.90 -5.79 3.97
C PHE A 145 -5.80 -4.55 4.14
N GLU A 146 -7.11 -4.74 4.30
CA GLU A 146 -8.06 -3.65 4.51
C GLU A 146 -7.79 -2.77 5.74
N LYS A 147 -7.10 -3.32 6.75
CA LYS A 147 -6.70 -2.61 7.97
C LYS A 147 -5.43 -1.78 7.79
N MET A 148 -4.67 -2.06 6.73
CA MET A 148 -3.39 -1.41 6.44
C MET A 148 -3.56 -0.16 5.56
N LEU A 149 -4.66 -0.10 4.78
CA LEU A 149 -5.09 1.07 4.00
C LEU A 149 -5.83 2.09 4.88
#